data_AF-A0A2T3A981-F1
#
_entry.id   AF-A0A2T3A981-F1
#
_cell.length_a   1.000
_cell.length_b   1.000
_cell.length_c   1.000
_cell.angle_alpha   90.00
_cell.angle_beta   90.00
_cell.angle_gamma   90.00
#
_symmetry.space_group_name_H-M   'P 1'
#
loop_
_entity.id
_entity.type
_entity.pdbx_description
1 polymer ?
#
loop_
_entity_poly.entity_id
_entity_poly.type
_entity_poly.pdbx_seq_one_letter_code
_entity_poly.pdbx_strand_id
1 'polypeptide(L)'
;MPSIRSVLAYASNFLAQVPILQDIPNPFQSSFSTGLHGIGESLSHPSSDNSAYYNNNDNNKNNDATSAIATYEPLSGAPSCPINGPLSCHNSTPVDSPSCCFIHPGGRILLTQFWDREIHVGGAEEDWTLHGLWPDLCDGTYDAYCGMAPRFNNITEVLAAYNQSDLLAFMDRYWVADRGSNAKLWMHEYNKHATCINTLAPACYDVSSPLSDTATTSSSLSIKPAYSPGQEVVDYFTRATGLFKLLDTYTALSLSGITPHERTHYPLEEVRDTLERFSGGKVVLRCGGRHHDELHEAWYVYFVQGSLQTGQFVPAQDYGAHGDANNCVPWVKYLPKRHKR
;
A
#
# COMPACT_ATOMS: atom_id res chain seq x y z
N MET A 1 -17.27 0.46 2.93
CA MET A 1 -16.81 -0.62 3.83
C MET A 1 -15.86 -1.52 3.05
N PRO A 2 -14.73 -1.95 3.63
CA PRO A 2 -13.80 -2.83 2.94
C PRO A 2 -14.45 -4.18 2.61
N SER A 3 -14.12 -4.73 1.44
CA SER A 3 -14.53 -6.08 1.05
C SER A 3 -14.02 -7.12 2.03
N ILE A 4 -14.75 -8.23 2.21
CA ILE A 4 -14.27 -9.40 2.96
C ILE A 4 -12.91 -9.86 2.40
N ARG A 5 -12.72 -9.80 1.08
CA ARG A 5 -11.44 -10.14 0.43
C ARG A 5 -10.31 -9.21 0.85
N SER A 6 -10.57 -7.92 0.94
CA SER A 6 -9.59 -6.94 1.41
C SER A 6 -9.21 -7.17 2.87
N VAL A 7 -10.16 -7.52 3.74
CA VAL A 7 -9.90 -7.80 5.16
C VAL A 7 -9.05 -9.08 5.33
N LEU A 8 -9.38 -10.15 4.61
CA LEU A 8 -8.64 -11.42 4.69
C LEU A 8 -7.21 -11.31 4.16
N ALA A 9 -6.95 -10.40 3.22
CA ALA A 9 -5.61 -10.20 2.65
C ALA A 9 -4.60 -9.60 3.66
N TYR A 10 -5.04 -9.21 4.85
CA TYR A 10 -4.19 -8.63 5.91
C TYR A 10 -4.26 -9.38 7.25
N ALA A 11 -5.13 -10.36 7.41
CA ALA A 11 -5.38 -11.02 8.70
C ALA A 11 -4.10 -11.62 9.33
N SER A 12 -3.23 -12.23 8.53
CA SER A 12 -1.96 -12.81 8.99
C SER A 12 -0.94 -11.76 9.43
N ASN A 13 -0.98 -10.56 8.82
CA ASN A 13 -0.06 -9.46 9.14
C ASN A 13 -0.39 -8.83 10.51
N PHE A 14 -1.66 -8.79 10.89
CA PHE A 14 -2.06 -8.33 12.23
C PHE A 14 -1.50 -9.19 13.36
N LEU A 15 -1.41 -10.51 13.17
CA LEU A 15 -0.89 -11.42 14.20
C LEU A 15 0.59 -11.19 14.52
N ALA A 16 1.37 -10.72 13.54
CA ALA A 16 2.80 -10.44 13.73
C ALA A 16 3.05 -9.24 14.66
N GLN A 17 2.08 -8.34 14.82
CA GLN A 17 2.23 -7.07 15.56
C GLN A 17 1.79 -7.15 17.04
N VAL A 18 1.21 -8.28 17.43
CA VAL A 18 0.69 -8.55 18.78
C VAL A 18 1.74 -8.48 19.90
N PRO A 19 3.02 -8.88 19.73
CA PRO A 19 3.98 -8.95 20.83
C PRO A 19 4.20 -7.61 21.58
N ILE A 20 4.25 -6.48 20.85
CA ILE A 20 4.47 -5.17 21.47
C ILE A 20 3.29 -4.72 22.35
N LEU A 21 2.06 -5.13 22.01
CA LEU A 21 0.88 -4.79 22.79
C LEU A 21 0.77 -5.59 24.09
N GLN A 22 1.47 -6.72 24.21
CA GLN A 22 1.42 -7.60 25.38
C GLN A 22 2.44 -7.22 26.47
N ASP A 23 3.53 -6.54 26.10
CA ASP A 23 4.60 -6.14 27.03
C ASP A 23 4.35 -4.78 27.72
N ILE A 24 3.19 -4.16 27.49
CA ILE A 24 2.81 -2.88 28.12
C ILE A 24 2.03 -3.16 29.42
N PRO A 25 2.42 -2.61 30.58
CA PRO A 25 1.57 -2.58 31.76
C PRO A 25 0.26 -1.85 31.45
N ASN A 26 -0.82 -2.61 31.42
CA ASN A 26 -2.21 -2.25 31.10
C ASN A 26 -2.61 -0.79 31.43
N PRO A 27 -2.82 0.11 30.45
CA PRO A 27 -3.25 1.48 30.72
C PRO A 27 -4.78 1.64 30.75
N PHE A 28 -5.56 0.60 30.46
CA PHE A 28 -7.03 0.69 30.40
C PHE A 28 -7.70 0.27 31.71
N GLN A 29 -7.58 1.12 32.72
CA GLN A 29 -8.47 1.12 33.89
C GLN A 29 -9.05 2.51 34.15
N SER A 30 -9.58 3.17 33.12
CA SER A 30 -10.66 4.16 33.31
C SER A 30 -11.26 4.49 31.96
N SER A 31 -12.60 4.55 31.89
CA SER A 31 -13.43 4.99 30.76
C SER A 31 -14.08 3.89 29.93
N PHE A 32 -14.82 2.99 30.58
CA PHE A 32 -16.03 2.43 29.99
C PHE A 32 -17.20 2.66 30.95
N SER A 33 -17.86 3.81 30.80
CA SER A 33 -19.25 3.97 31.17
C SER A 33 -19.80 5.20 30.45
N THR A 34 -21.03 5.03 29.93
CA THR A 34 -21.95 6.02 29.34
C THR A 34 -21.87 6.28 27.83
N GLY A 35 -23.00 6.01 27.15
CA GLY A 35 -23.32 6.66 25.88
C GLY A 35 -24.04 5.85 24.79
N LEU A 36 -24.71 4.73 25.09
CA LEU A 36 -25.72 4.18 24.18
C LEU A 36 -27.01 4.98 24.36
N HIS A 37 -27.38 5.86 23.42
CA HIS A 37 -28.78 6.21 23.05
C HIS A 37 -28.84 7.22 21.89
N GLY A 38 -29.64 6.91 20.87
CA GLY A 38 -30.34 7.89 20.04
C GLY A 38 -29.75 8.22 18.67
N ILE A 39 -30.09 7.42 17.64
CA ILE A 39 -30.15 7.91 16.26
C ILE A 39 -31.62 7.95 15.84
N GLY A 40 -32.10 9.16 15.56
CA GLY A 40 -33.42 9.43 15.02
C GLY A 40 -33.40 10.77 14.29
N GLU A 41 -33.93 10.72 13.07
CA GLU A 41 -34.44 11.81 12.24
C GLU A 41 -33.60 12.28 11.03
N SER A 42 -34.25 12.05 9.89
CA SER A 42 -34.07 12.58 8.55
C SER A 42 -34.04 14.10 8.51
N LEU A 43 -33.38 14.68 7.50
CA LEU A 43 -33.86 15.90 6.85
C LEU A 43 -33.35 15.98 5.39
N SER A 44 -34.28 16.44 4.55
CA SER A 44 -34.29 16.56 3.10
C SER A 44 -33.59 17.82 2.56
N HIS A 45 -33.04 17.71 1.33
CA HIS A 45 -32.88 18.67 0.20
C HIS A 45 -33.07 20.20 0.41
N PRO A 46 -32.34 21.08 -0.35
CA PRO A 46 -32.53 21.16 -1.80
C PRO A 46 -31.33 21.57 -2.69
N SER A 47 -31.59 21.37 -3.98
CA SER A 47 -30.89 21.78 -5.19
C SER A 47 -30.66 23.30 -5.34
N SER A 48 -29.57 23.67 -6.01
CA SER A 48 -29.51 24.91 -6.80
C SER A 48 -28.54 24.79 -7.98
N ASP A 49 -29.09 25.05 -9.17
CA ASP A 49 -28.44 25.33 -10.45
C ASP A 49 -27.35 26.41 -10.38
N ASN A 50 -26.31 26.28 -11.21
CA ASN A 50 -26.04 27.29 -12.24
C ASN A 50 -24.98 26.85 -13.26
N SER A 51 -25.39 26.88 -14.56
CA SER A 51 -24.70 27.43 -15.75
C SER A 51 -23.25 26.96 -16.07
N ALA A 52 -22.78 26.73 -17.29
CA ALA A 52 -23.24 27.13 -18.61
C ALA A 52 -22.45 26.34 -19.68
N TYR A 53 -23.11 26.09 -20.82
CA TYR A 53 -22.60 26.19 -22.19
C TYR A 53 -21.17 25.69 -22.53
N TYR A 54 -21.12 24.55 -23.23
CA TYR A 54 -20.32 24.44 -24.45
C TYR A 54 -21.11 23.64 -25.51
N ASN A 55 -21.47 24.33 -26.59
CA ASN A 55 -22.04 23.77 -27.81
C ASN A 55 -20.93 23.63 -28.85
N ASN A 56 -20.78 22.42 -29.40
CA ASN A 56 -20.79 22.12 -30.84
C ASN A 56 -20.49 20.63 -31.01
N ASN A 57 -21.53 19.85 -31.32
CA ASN A 57 -21.89 19.42 -32.68
C ASN A 57 -20.95 18.35 -33.23
N ASP A 58 -21.33 17.09 -33.04
CA ASP A 58 -21.42 16.17 -34.17
C ASP A 58 -22.52 15.12 -33.95
N ASN A 59 -23.30 14.94 -35.02
CA ASN A 59 -24.51 14.13 -35.06
C ASN A 59 -24.18 12.64 -35.25
N ASN A 60 -24.52 11.79 -34.28
CA ASN A 60 -25.12 10.49 -34.62
C ASN A 60 -26.02 9.98 -33.50
N LYS A 61 -27.23 9.58 -33.87
CA LYS A 61 -28.31 9.14 -33.00
C LYS A 61 -28.13 7.68 -32.57
N ASN A 62 -28.63 7.41 -31.36
CA ASN A 62 -28.99 6.12 -30.77
C ASN A 62 -27.85 5.34 -30.12
N ASN A 63 -27.68 5.55 -28.81
CA ASN A 63 -27.93 4.51 -27.80
C ASN A 63 -27.94 5.17 -26.41
N ASP A 64 -29.14 5.28 -25.84
CA ASP A 64 -29.33 5.56 -24.41
C ASP A 64 -28.85 4.34 -23.63
N ALA A 65 -27.56 4.33 -23.34
CA ALA A 65 -26.97 3.56 -22.27
C ALA A 65 -26.34 4.60 -21.35
N THR A 66 -27.04 4.93 -20.27
CA THR A 66 -26.41 5.44 -19.06
C THR A 66 -25.28 4.49 -18.71
N SER A 67 -24.05 4.85 -19.09
CA SER A 67 -22.85 4.09 -18.77
C SER A 67 -22.78 4.06 -17.26
N ALA A 68 -23.16 2.93 -16.67
CA ALA A 68 -23.02 2.72 -15.25
C ALA A 68 -21.57 3.01 -14.90
N ILE A 69 -21.36 3.98 -13.99
CA ILE A 69 -20.05 4.27 -13.41
C ILE A 69 -19.48 2.92 -12.99
N ALA A 70 -18.35 2.51 -13.59
CA ALA A 70 -17.75 1.21 -13.35
C ALA A 70 -17.19 1.21 -11.92
N THR A 71 -18.03 0.86 -10.95
CA THR A 71 -17.61 0.67 -9.57
C THR A 71 -16.76 -0.59 -9.52
N TYR A 72 -15.45 -0.43 -9.65
CA TYR A 72 -14.52 -1.52 -9.41
C TYR A 72 -14.37 -1.70 -7.90
N GLU A 73 -14.75 -2.87 -7.40
CA GLU A 73 -14.42 -3.28 -6.05
C GLU A 73 -12.92 -3.63 -6.01
N PRO A 74 -12.10 -2.99 -5.17
CA PRO A 74 -10.68 -3.28 -5.10
C PRO A 74 -10.41 -4.78 -4.93
N LEU A 75 -9.41 -5.29 -5.65
CA LEU A 75 -8.99 -6.69 -5.67
C LEU A 75 -10.02 -7.68 -6.27
N SER A 76 -11.18 -7.22 -6.74
CA SER A 76 -12.16 -8.11 -7.41
C SER A 76 -11.65 -8.65 -8.74
N GLY A 77 -10.72 -7.92 -9.37
CA GLY A 77 -10.00 -8.29 -10.58
C GLY A 77 -8.83 -9.26 -10.36
N ALA A 78 -8.52 -9.65 -9.12
CA ALA A 78 -7.34 -10.46 -8.82
C ALA A 78 -7.40 -11.88 -9.41
N PRO A 79 -6.24 -12.51 -9.70
CA PRO A 79 -6.17 -13.94 -10.00
C PRO A 79 -6.51 -14.79 -8.77
N SER A 80 -7.05 -15.99 -9.00
CA SER A 80 -7.23 -17.00 -7.95
C SER A 80 -5.94 -17.80 -7.80
N CYS A 81 -5.33 -17.76 -6.62
CA CYS A 81 -4.05 -18.39 -6.36
C CYS A 81 -4.14 -19.43 -5.25
N PRO A 82 -3.35 -20.53 -5.31
CA PRO A 82 -3.27 -21.49 -4.22
C PRO A 82 -2.81 -20.80 -2.92
N ILE A 83 -3.51 -21.07 -1.81
CA ILE A 83 -3.20 -20.47 -0.51
C ILE A 83 -1.81 -20.89 0.01
N ASN A 84 -1.36 -22.07 -0.38
CA ASN A 84 -0.08 -22.67 -0.02
C ASN A 84 0.93 -22.61 -1.20
N GLY A 85 0.80 -21.61 -2.06
CA GLY A 85 1.75 -21.37 -3.16
C GLY A 85 3.18 -21.14 -2.66
N PRO A 86 4.19 -21.19 -3.54
CA PRO A 86 5.56 -20.89 -3.16
C PRO A 86 5.71 -19.42 -2.71
N LEU A 87 6.60 -19.19 -1.74
CA LEU A 87 6.99 -17.86 -1.31
C LEU A 87 8.00 -17.27 -2.31
N SER A 88 7.80 -16.01 -2.73
CA SER A 88 8.74 -15.32 -3.62
C SER A 88 10.17 -15.30 -3.04
N CYS A 89 11.17 -15.38 -3.91
CA CYS A 89 12.59 -15.48 -3.58
C CYS A 89 13.05 -16.71 -2.76
N HIS A 90 12.13 -17.56 -2.31
CA HIS A 90 12.44 -18.77 -1.52
C HIS A 90 12.17 -20.07 -2.29
N ASN A 91 11.65 -19.94 -3.51
CA ASN A 91 11.43 -21.06 -4.38
C ASN A 91 12.53 -21.14 -5.44
N SER A 92 13.20 -22.29 -5.51
CA SER A 92 14.22 -22.59 -6.52
C SER A 92 13.69 -23.39 -7.69
N THR A 93 12.42 -23.84 -7.66
CA THR A 93 11.82 -24.50 -8.80
C THR A 93 11.50 -23.47 -9.88
N PRO A 94 11.76 -23.77 -11.17
CA PRO A 94 11.29 -22.94 -12.27
C PRO A 94 9.78 -22.73 -12.12
N VAL A 95 9.36 -21.46 -12.13
CA VAL A 95 7.94 -21.09 -12.20
C VAL A 95 7.63 -20.77 -13.66
N ASP A 96 6.58 -21.36 -14.20
CA ASP A 96 6.12 -21.07 -15.55
C ASP A 96 5.87 -19.56 -15.70
N SER A 97 6.55 -18.94 -16.66
CA SER A 97 6.48 -17.50 -16.91
C SER A 97 5.62 -17.24 -18.15
N PRO A 98 4.63 -16.33 -18.09
CA PRO A 98 4.28 -15.46 -16.96
C PRO A 98 3.34 -16.15 -15.95
N SER A 99 3.64 -16.02 -14.65
CA SER A 99 2.76 -16.47 -13.56
C SER A 99 1.98 -15.30 -12.97
N CYS A 100 0.69 -15.49 -12.71
CA CYS A 100 -0.14 -14.55 -11.98
C CYS A 100 -0.21 -14.84 -10.48
N CYS A 101 0.39 -15.94 -10.02
CA CYS A 101 0.34 -16.42 -8.64
C CYS A 101 1.71 -16.55 -7.99
N PHE A 102 2.72 -15.92 -8.59
CA PHE A 102 4.07 -15.86 -8.07
C PHE A 102 4.73 -14.58 -8.54
N ILE A 103 5.19 -13.74 -7.60
CA ILE A 103 5.90 -12.50 -7.93
C ILE A 103 7.37 -12.82 -8.25
N HIS A 104 7.77 -12.57 -9.50
CA HIS A 104 9.14 -12.75 -10.00
C HIS A 104 9.37 -11.88 -11.24
N PRO A 105 10.56 -11.27 -11.42
CA PRO A 105 11.79 -11.42 -10.62
C PRO A 105 11.86 -10.52 -9.38
N GLY A 106 11.02 -9.48 -9.31
CA GLY A 106 10.95 -8.53 -8.20
C GLY A 106 10.21 -9.07 -6.96
N GLY A 107 10.64 -10.24 -6.47
CA GLY A 107 9.95 -10.99 -5.43
C GLY A 107 10.15 -10.47 -3.99
N ARG A 108 11.11 -9.57 -3.78
CA ARG A 108 11.36 -8.94 -2.47
C ARG A 108 10.64 -7.59 -2.45
N ILE A 109 9.56 -7.49 -1.70
CA ILE A 109 8.71 -6.29 -1.66
C ILE A 109 9.08 -5.41 -0.46
N LEU A 110 9.28 -4.12 -0.70
CA LEU A 110 9.57 -3.14 0.35
C LEU A 110 8.39 -2.19 0.46
N LEU A 111 7.76 -2.11 1.64
CA LEU A 111 6.94 -0.94 1.95
C LEU A 111 7.83 0.12 2.59
N THR A 112 7.99 1.25 1.90
CA THR A 112 8.88 2.33 2.33
C THR A 112 8.07 3.49 2.89
N GLN A 113 8.53 4.03 4.01
CA GLN A 113 7.93 5.18 4.69
C GLN A 113 8.95 6.30 4.90
N PHE A 114 8.46 7.53 4.93
CA PHE A 114 9.20 8.74 5.22
C PHE A 114 8.84 9.33 6.58
N TRP A 115 9.88 9.88 7.23
CA TRP A 115 9.77 10.91 8.22
C TRP A 115 10.29 12.22 7.63
N ASP A 116 9.44 12.91 6.87
CA ASP A 116 9.71 14.29 6.45
C ASP A 116 9.48 15.23 7.64
N ARG A 117 10.44 16.12 7.86
CA ARG A 117 10.40 17.12 8.92
C ARG A 117 9.46 18.29 8.60
N GLU A 118 9.00 18.43 7.37
CA GLU A 118 7.96 19.39 7.00
C GLU A 118 6.56 18.81 7.21
N ILE A 119 5.68 19.60 7.84
CA ILE A 119 4.26 19.27 7.97
C ILE A 119 3.55 19.65 6.66
N HIS A 120 3.28 18.65 5.82
CA HIS A 120 2.62 18.83 4.52
C HIS A 120 1.10 18.93 4.61
N VAL A 121 0.50 18.34 5.65
CA VAL A 121 -0.95 18.34 5.89
C VAL A 121 -1.19 18.68 7.35
N GLY A 122 -2.14 19.56 7.66
CA GLY A 122 -2.42 19.99 9.04
C GLY A 122 -2.77 18.82 9.95
N GLY A 123 -2.21 18.76 11.16
CA GLY A 123 -2.40 17.66 12.09
C GLY A 123 -1.50 16.44 11.83
N ALA A 124 -0.52 16.52 10.91
CA ALA A 124 0.40 15.42 10.53
C ALA A 124 1.73 15.45 11.30
N GLU A 125 1.77 16.07 12.49
CA GLU A 125 2.97 16.22 13.31
C GLU A 125 3.59 14.86 13.69
N GLU A 126 2.75 13.83 13.83
CA GLU A 126 3.12 12.48 14.26
C GLU A 126 3.10 11.46 13.12
N ASP A 127 2.66 11.85 11.92
CA ASP A 127 2.44 10.89 10.84
C ASP A 127 3.76 10.54 10.15
N TRP A 128 4.18 9.27 10.18
CA TRP A 128 5.00 8.79 9.07
C TRP A 128 4.16 8.81 7.78
N THR A 129 4.80 9.00 6.63
CA THR A 129 4.11 9.04 5.34
C THR A 129 4.62 7.92 4.43
N LEU A 130 3.77 7.44 3.54
CA LEU A 130 4.11 6.42 2.56
C LEU A 130 5.03 7.03 1.49
N HIS A 131 6.15 6.35 1.22
CA HIS A 131 7.02 6.63 0.09
C HIS A 131 6.65 5.75 -1.10
N GLY A 132 6.66 4.43 -0.94
CA GLY A 132 6.18 3.52 -1.98
C GLY A 132 6.11 2.04 -1.59
N LEU A 133 5.79 1.20 -2.58
CA LEU A 133 5.77 -0.25 -2.50
C LEU A 133 6.62 -0.81 -3.64
N TRP A 134 7.84 -1.25 -3.33
CA TRP A 134 8.87 -1.48 -4.34
C TRP A 134 9.20 -2.96 -4.52
N PRO A 135 9.24 -3.48 -5.76
CA PRO A 135 9.68 -4.83 -6.04
C PRO A 135 11.18 -4.88 -6.33
N ASP A 136 11.98 -5.21 -5.32
CA ASP A 136 13.40 -5.53 -5.49
C ASP A 136 13.56 -6.98 -6.00
N LEU A 137 14.62 -7.20 -6.75
CA LEU A 137 15.08 -8.54 -7.11
C LEU A 137 15.49 -9.30 -5.85
N CYS A 138 15.51 -10.63 -5.95
CA CYS A 138 15.83 -11.50 -4.82
C CYS A 138 17.27 -11.35 -4.32
N ASP A 139 18.18 -10.81 -5.14
CA ASP A 139 19.53 -10.47 -4.71
C ASP A 139 19.59 -9.12 -3.96
N GLY A 140 18.54 -8.30 -4.05
CA GLY A 140 18.38 -6.97 -3.45
C GLY A 140 18.73 -5.80 -4.37
N THR A 141 19.09 -6.06 -5.63
CA THR A 141 19.08 -5.04 -6.69
C THR A 141 17.63 -4.76 -7.12
N TYR A 142 17.40 -3.83 -8.04
CA TYR A 142 16.04 -3.50 -8.48
C TYR A 142 15.99 -3.14 -9.96
N ASP A 143 14.85 -3.47 -10.58
CA ASP A 143 14.47 -2.95 -11.89
C ASP A 143 13.60 -1.70 -11.72
N ALA A 144 13.54 -0.86 -12.76
CA ALA A 144 12.74 0.34 -12.75
C ALA A 144 12.09 0.59 -14.11
N TYR A 145 10.87 1.13 -14.09
CA TYR A 145 10.12 1.46 -15.30
C TYR A 145 9.96 0.27 -16.25
N CYS A 146 9.64 -0.90 -15.71
CA CYS A 146 9.47 -2.10 -16.50
C CYS A 146 8.23 -2.03 -17.43
N GLY A 147 8.05 -3.07 -18.24
CA GLY A 147 6.92 -3.21 -19.17
C GLY A 147 5.96 -4.34 -18.81
N MET A 148 5.94 -4.79 -17.55
CA MET A 148 5.08 -5.92 -17.14
C MET A 148 3.62 -5.48 -16.93
N ALA A 149 3.40 -4.24 -16.48
CA ALA A 149 2.08 -3.60 -16.41
C ALA A 149 2.07 -2.26 -17.18
N PRO A 150 0.89 -1.76 -17.61
CA PRO A 150 0.78 -0.51 -18.34
C PRO A 150 1.23 0.68 -17.50
N ARG A 151 1.66 1.76 -18.17
CA ARG A 151 1.98 3.04 -17.54
C ARG A 151 0.80 4.01 -17.61
N PHE A 152 0.67 4.86 -16.60
CA PHE A 152 -0.38 5.88 -16.51
C PHE A 152 0.23 7.23 -16.18
N ASN A 153 -0.29 8.29 -16.80
CA ASN A 153 0.11 9.68 -16.53
C ASN A 153 -0.92 10.45 -15.68
N ASN A 154 -2.03 9.78 -15.32
CA ASN A 154 -3.24 10.37 -14.77
C ASN A 154 -3.81 9.49 -13.63
N ILE A 155 -2.96 9.15 -12.65
CA ILE A 155 -3.31 8.23 -11.55
C ILE A 155 -4.54 8.72 -10.79
N THR A 156 -4.62 10.02 -10.47
CA THR A 156 -5.74 10.62 -9.75
C THR A 156 -7.06 10.40 -10.50
N GLU A 157 -7.04 10.65 -11.81
CA GLU A 157 -8.20 10.49 -12.69
C GLU A 157 -8.61 9.02 -12.83
N VAL A 158 -7.65 8.09 -12.91
CA VAL A 158 -7.93 6.65 -12.93
C VAL A 158 -8.62 6.21 -11.65
N LEU A 159 -8.09 6.60 -10.48
CA LEU A 159 -8.69 6.26 -9.19
C LEU A 159 -10.10 6.87 -9.03
N ALA A 160 -10.29 8.11 -9.49
CA ALA A 160 -11.58 8.78 -9.49
C ALA A 160 -12.59 8.08 -10.41
N ALA A 161 -12.18 7.65 -11.61
CA ALA A 161 -13.03 6.93 -12.56
C ALA A 161 -13.53 5.59 -12.00
N TYR A 162 -12.75 4.95 -11.14
CA TYR A 162 -13.14 3.74 -10.39
C TYR A 162 -13.83 4.03 -9.05
N ASN A 163 -14.22 5.28 -8.80
CA ASN A 163 -14.91 5.73 -7.60
C ASN A 163 -14.13 5.45 -6.28
N GLN A 164 -12.81 5.57 -6.32
CA GLN A 164 -11.92 5.32 -5.18
C GLN A 164 -11.65 6.59 -4.35
N SER A 165 -12.71 7.34 -3.99
CA SER A 165 -12.59 8.62 -3.26
C SER A 165 -11.91 8.46 -1.90
N ASP A 166 -12.21 7.39 -1.17
CA ASP A 166 -11.62 7.13 0.16
C ASP A 166 -10.12 6.82 0.06
N LEU A 167 -9.72 6.11 -0.99
CA LEU A 167 -8.32 5.81 -1.28
C LEU A 167 -7.57 7.10 -1.65
N LEU A 168 -8.15 7.95 -2.50
CA LEU A 168 -7.59 9.25 -2.84
C LEU A 168 -7.42 10.14 -1.61
N ALA A 169 -8.46 10.25 -0.76
CA ALA A 169 -8.39 11.03 0.47
C ALA A 169 -7.31 10.50 1.44
N PHE A 170 -7.15 9.16 1.52
CA PHE A 170 -6.07 8.56 2.30
C PHE A 170 -4.70 8.92 1.73
N MET A 171 -4.53 8.81 0.41
CA MET A 171 -3.27 9.13 -0.26
C MET A 171 -2.91 10.61 -0.14
N ASP A 172 -3.88 11.52 -0.21
CA ASP A 172 -3.65 12.96 -0.01
C ASP A 172 -3.18 13.29 1.41
N ARG A 173 -3.51 12.45 2.40
CA ARG A 173 -3.05 12.60 3.77
C ARG A 173 -1.69 11.95 4.01
N TYR A 174 -1.53 10.71 3.58
CA TYR A 174 -0.42 9.86 4.01
C TYR A 174 0.59 9.56 2.91
N TRP A 175 0.33 9.82 1.63
CA TRP A 175 1.26 9.56 0.52
C TRP A 175 1.59 10.87 -0.21
N VAL A 176 2.24 11.77 0.53
CA VAL A 176 2.42 13.17 0.16
C VAL A 176 3.78 13.43 -0.44
N ALA A 177 3.83 14.32 -1.44
CA ALA A 177 5.08 14.74 -2.07
C ALA A 177 5.84 15.73 -1.18
N ASP A 178 7.12 15.46 -0.93
CA ASP A 178 8.04 16.42 -0.29
C ASP A 178 8.19 17.70 -1.13
N ARG A 179 8.10 17.55 -2.46
CA ARG A 179 8.19 18.60 -3.47
C ARG A 179 7.26 18.31 -4.64
N GLY A 180 6.64 19.37 -5.16
CA GLY A 180 5.74 19.25 -6.32
C GLY A 180 4.35 18.79 -5.89
N SER A 181 3.66 18.04 -6.76
CA SER A 181 2.30 17.58 -6.50
C SER A 181 2.25 16.10 -6.17
N ASN A 182 1.32 15.70 -5.30
CA ASN A 182 1.02 14.31 -5.00
C ASN A 182 0.77 13.48 -6.28
N ALA A 183 0.04 14.04 -7.25
CA ALA A 183 -0.19 13.39 -8.54
C ALA A 183 1.11 13.00 -9.29
N LYS A 184 2.15 13.85 -9.23
CA LYS A 184 3.45 13.53 -9.84
C LYS A 184 4.19 12.44 -9.05
N LEU A 185 4.11 12.46 -7.73
CA LEU A 185 4.65 11.41 -6.88
C LEU A 185 3.97 10.06 -7.19
N TRP A 186 2.64 10.00 -7.15
CA TRP A 186 1.91 8.76 -7.40
C TRP A 186 2.16 8.21 -8.81
N MET A 187 2.24 9.09 -9.81
CA MET A 187 2.66 8.72 -11.17
C MET A 187 4.09 8.14 -11.19
N HIS A 188 5.03 8.74 -10.47
CA HIS A 188 6.39 8.23 -10.35
C HIS A 188 6.41 6.84 -9.71
N GLU A 189 5.78 6.70 -8.54
CA GLU A 189 5.78 5.46 -7.77
C GLU A 189 5.16 4.32 -8.56
N TYR A 190 4.00 4.55 -9.17
CA TYR A 190 3.36 3.54 -9.99
C TYR A 190 4.21 3.18 -11.22
N ASN A 191 4.61 4.17 -12.03
CA ASN A 191 5.29 3.88 -13.30
C ASN A 191 6.68 3.30 -13.11
N LYS A 192 7.39 3.66 -12.03
CA LYS A 192 8.74 3.17 -11.74
C LYS A 192 8.72 1.79 -11.09
N HIS A 193 7.80 1.55 -10.16
CA HIS A 193 7.82 0.36 -9.30
C HIS A 193 6.71 -0.64 -9.64
N ALA A 194 5.45 -0.21 -9.72
CA ALA A 194 4.32 -1.13 -9.98
C ALA A 194 4.45 -1.85 -11.34
N THR A 195 5.00 -1.17 -12.35
CA THR A 195 5.21 -1.73 -13.69
C THR A 195 6.20 -2.89 -13.74
N CYS A 196 6.98 -3.08 -12.67
CA CYS A 196 7.93 -4.19 -12.46
C CYS A 196 7.34 -5.37 -11.68
N ILE A 197 6.03 -5.34 -11.38
CA ILE A 197 5.33 -6.43 -10.70
C ILE A 197 4.57 -7.25 -11.73
N ASN A 198 5.07 -8.44 -12.06
CA ASN A 198 4.50 -9.30 -13.11
C ASN A 198 3.03 -9.66 -12.87
N THR A 199 2.59 -9.82 -11.62
CA THR A 199 1.21 -10.20 -11.32
C THR A 199 0.22 -9.06 -11.55
N LEU A 200 0.67 -7.82 -11.75
CA LEU A 200 -0.16 -6.68 -12.16
C LEU A 200 -0.35 -6.58 -13.68
N ALA A 201 0.21 -7.52 -14.47
CA ALA A 201 -0.01 -7.56 -15.91
C ALA A 201 -1.51 -7.69 -16.24
N PRO A 202 -2.01 -7.06 -17.32
CA PRO A 202 -3.41 -7.16 -17.74
C PRO A 202 -3.93 -8.60 -17.88
N ALA A 203 -3.06 -9.51 -18.33
CA ALA A 203 -3.37 -10.93 -18.47
C ALA A 203 -3.73 -11.63 -17.14
N CYS A 204 -3.37 -11.05 -15.99
CA CYS A 204 -3.75 -11.55 -14.66
C CYS A 204 -5.13 -11.07 -14.18
N TYR A 205 -5.72 -10.12 -14.90
CA TYR A 205 -7.07 -9.62 -14.68
C TYR A 205 -8.08 -10.32 -15.58
N ASP A 206 -7.67 -10.72 -16.78
CA ASP A 206 -8.48 -11.46 -17.75
C ASP A 206 -8.68 -12.94 -17.35
N VAL A 207 -9.92 -13.42 -17.55
CA VAL A 207 -10.40 -14.74 -17.09
C VAL A 207 -10.32 -15.84 -18.15
N SER A 208 -9.60 -15.63 -19.25
CA SER A 208 -9.53 -16.62 -20.34
C SER A 208 -8.32 -17.54 -20.26
N SER A 209 -7.59 -17.58 -19.14
CA SER A 209 -6.56 -18.60 -18.93
C SER A 209 -7.09 -19.76 -18.08
N PRO A 210 -7.50 -20.89 -18.71
CA PRO A 210 -7.68 -22.15 -18.00
C PRO A 210 -6.28 -22.72 -17.72
N LEU A 211 -5.52 -22.11 -16.82
CA LEU A 211 -4.34 -22.78 -16.28
C LEU A 211 -4.79 -23.68 -15.12
N SER A 212 -5.20 -24.89 -15.52
CA SER A 212 -5.42 -26.06 -14.65
C SER A 212 -6.70 -26.09 -13.78
N ASP A 213 -7.88 -26.00 -14.40
CA ASP A 213 -9.11 -26.56 -13.80
C ASP A 213 -9.73 -27.59 -14.75
N THR A 214 -9.17 -28.80 -14.76
CA THR A 214 -9.94 -29.98 -15.13
C THR A 214 -10.80 -30.38 -13.93
N ALA A 215 -12.00 -29.80 -13.77
CA ALA A 215 -13.18 -30.53 -13.28
C ALA A 215 -14.44 -29.67 -13.10
N THR A 216 -15.53 -30.23 -13.63
CA THR A 216 -16.93 -30.13 -13.18
C THR A 216 -17.69 -28.83 -13.40
N THR A 217 -18.38 -28.85 -14.55
CA THR A 217 -19.70 -28.29 -14.80
C THR A 217 -20.60 -28.25 -13.56
N SER A 218 -21.29 -27.13 -13.38
CA SER A 218 -22.42 -26.87 -12.46
C SER A 218 -22.09 -26.04 -11.20
N SER A 219 -21.75 -24.77 -11.39
CA SER A 219 -22.24 -23.72 -10.48
C SER A 219 -22.38 -22.41 -11.27
N SER A 220 -23.51 -21.71 -11.08
CA SER A 220 -23.82 -20.37 -11.60
C SER A 220 -22.55 -19.53 -11.82
N LEU A 221 -22.10 -19.47 -13.08
CA LEU A 221 -20.83 -18.88 -13.45
C LEU A 221 -20.95 -17.35 -13.32
N SER A 222 -20.41 -16.79 -12.24
CA SER A 222 -20.09 -15.36 -12.20
C SER A 222 -19.01 -15.11 -13.26
N ILE A 223 -19.42 -14.70 -14.46
CA ILE A 223 -18.50 -14.26 -15.51
C ILE A 223 -17.78 -13.03 -14.94
N LYS A 224 -16.52 -13.20 -14.53
CA LYS A 224 -15.66 -12.07 -14.17
C LYS A 224 -15.51 -11.23 -15.46
N PRO A 225 -15.75 -9.91 -15.40
CA PRO A 225 -15.69 -9.06 -16.59
C PRO A 225 -14.29 -9.09 -17.19
N ALA A 226 -14.23 -8.87 -18.51
CA ALA A 226 -12.96 -8.65 -19.19
C ALA A 226 -12.17 -7.53 -18.50
N TYR A 227 -10.84 -7.61 -18.59
CA TYR A 227 -9.92 -6.63 -18.07
C TYR A 227 -10.36 -5.21 -18.46
N SER A 228 -10.38 -4.34 -17.46
CA SER A 228 -10.62 -2.92 -17.63
C SER A 228 -9.34 -2.17 -17.27
N PRO A 229 -8.79 -1.33 -18.18
CA PRO A 229 -7.55 -0.62 -17.91
C PRO A 229 -7.61 0.20 -16.61
N GLY A 230 -6.57 0.08 -15.78
CA GLY A 230 -6.44 0.82 -14.52
C GLY A 230 -6.94 0.05 -13.28
N GLN A 231 -7.48 -1.16 -13.43
CA GLN A 231 -7.76 -2.04 -12.29
C GLN A 231 -6.48 -2.32 -11.47
N GLU A 232 -5.36 -2.50 -12.15
CA GLU A 232 -4.03 -2.70 -11.58
C GLU A 232 -3.51 -1.46 -10.83
N VAL A 233 -3.91 -0.27 -11.24
CA VAL A 233 -3.61 0.97 -10.53
C VAL A 233 -4.36 0.97 -9.20
N VAL A 234 -5.68 0.71 -9.23
CA VAL A 234 -6.49 0.64 -8.01
C VAL A 234 -5.94 -0.40 -7.04
N ASP A 235 -5.60 -1.59 -7.53
CA ASP A 235 -5.08 -2.67 -6.70
C ASP A 235 -3.71 -2.33 -6.10
N TYR A 236 -2.77 -1.79 -6.88
CA TYR A 236 -1.45 -1.40 -6.37
C TYR A 236 -1.56 -0.39 -5.21
N PHE A 237 -2.30 0.70 -5.40
CA PHE A 237 -2.48 1.71 -4.37
C PHE A 237 -3.28 1.18 -3.18
N THR A 238 -4.28 0.32 -3.40
CA THR A 238 -5.00 -0.35 -2.31
C THR A 238 -4.09 -1.23 -1.47
N ARG A 239 -3.15 -1.96 -2.10
CA ARG A 239 -2.22 -2.85 -1.40
C ARG A 239 -1.15 -2.09 -0.63
N ALA A 240 -0.54 -1.08 -1.24
CA ALA A 240 0.42 -0.22 -0.57
C ALA A 240 -0.20 0.48 0.65
N THR A 241 -1.35 1.14 0.47
CA THR A 241 -2.00 1.87 1.57
C THR A 241 -2.56 0.95 2.66
N GLY A 242 -3.06 -0.23 2.29
CA GLY A 242 -3.54 -1.20 3.25
C GLY A 242 -2.42 -1.79 4.10
N LEU A 243 -1.26 -2.09 3.51
CA LEU A 243 -0.07 -2.55 4.25
C LEU A 243 0.48 -1.43 5.16
N PHE A 244 0.53 -0.19 4.66
CA PHE A 244 0.94 0.98 5.45
C PHE A 244 0.07 1.20 6.70
N LYS A 245 -1.25 1.01 6.59
CA LYS A 245 -2.17 1.14 7.75
C LYS A 245 -1.87 0.17 8.89
N LEU A 246 -1.21 -0.94 8.60
CA LEU A 246 -0.76 -1.87 9.64
C LEU A 246 0.53 -1.37 10.30
N LEU A 247 1.34 -0.61 9.58
CA LEU A 247 2.70 -0.25 9.97
C LEU A 247 2.77 1.16 10.53
N ASP A 248 2.11 1.39 11.66
CA ASP A 248 2.18 2.64 12.40
C ASP A 248 3.56 2.80 13.10
N THR A 249 4.54 3.25 12.32
CA THR A 249 5.92 3.46 12.75
C THR A 249 6.03 4.44 13.92
N TYR A 250 5.20 5.49 13.94
CA TYR A 250 5.22 6.47 15.04
C TYR A 250 4.82 5.81 16.35
N THR A 251 3.67 5.13 16.35
CA THR A 251 3.14 4.48 17.54
C THR A 251 4.10 3.40 18.04
N ALA A 252 4.68 2.59 17.15
CA ALA A 252 5.65 1.56 17.53
C ALA A 252 6.87 2.12 18.27
N LEU A 253 7.44 3.22 17.76
CA LEU A 253 8.57 3.91 18.39
C LEU A 253 8.16 4.58 19.70
N SER A 254 7.03 5.30 19.71
CA SER A 254 6.53 6.04 20.86
C SER A 254 6.24 5.13 22.06
N LEU A 255 5.65 3.95 21.83
CA LEU A 255 5.40 2.94 22.87
C LEU A 255 6.69 2.42 23.52
N SER A 256 7.82 2.51 22.83
CA SER A 256 9.15 2.15 23.37
C SER A 256 9.92 3.37 23.91
N GLY A 257 9.27 4.53 24.03
CA GLY A 257 9.89 5.77 24.52
C GLY A 257 10.71 6.52 23.47
N ILE A 258 10.71 6.08 22.21
CA ILE A 258 11.42 6.74 21.11
C ILE A 258 10.46 7.74 20.46
N THR A 259 10.49 8.99 20.92
CA THR A 259 9.62 10.07 20.42
C THR A 259 10.43 11.17 19.75
N PRO A 260 9.83 11.95 18.83
CA PRO A 260 10.53 13.06 18.22
C PRO A 260 11.00 14.08 19.27
N HIS A 261 12.29 14.42 19.27
CA HIS A 261 12.85 15.36 20.22
C HIS A 261 14.02 16.15 19.63
N GLU A 262 14.13 17.43 19.98
CA GLU A 262 15.10 18.37 19.38
C GLU A 262 16.57 18.07 19.72
N ARG A 263 16.82 17.33 20.80
CA ARG A 263 18.18 17.11 21.35
C ARG A 263 18.51 15.66 21.68
N THR A 264 17.51 14.79 21.73
CA THR A 264 17.73 13.40 22.11
C THR A 264 18.30 12.65 20.93
N HIS A 265 19.26 11.77 21.20
CA HIS A 265 19.78 10.82 20.24
C HIS A 265 19.41 9.43 20.73
N TYR A 266 19.03 8.57 19.80
CA TYR A 266 18.64 7.19 20.05
C TYR A 266 19.70 6.26 19.44
N PRO A 267 20.07 5.16 20.11
CA PRO A 267 20.84 4.10 19.47
C PRO A 267 20.08 3.59 18.24
N LEU A 268 20.74 3.52 17.08
CA LEU A 268 20.12 3.03 15.84
C LEU A 268 19.60 1.59 15.99
N GLU A 269 20.32 0.76 16.74
CA GLU A 269 19.94 -0.62 17.03
C GLU A 269 18.62 -0.69 17.81
N GLU A 270 18.41 0.19 18.79
CA GLU A 270 17.16 0.24 19.56
C GLU A 270 15.97 0.64 18.68
N VAL A 271 16.16 1.61 17.78
CA VAL A 271 15.14 2.01 16.78
C VAL A 271 14.81 0.82 15.88
N ARG A 272 15.83 0.14 15.35
CA ARG A 272 15.65 -1.02 14.46
C ARG A 272 14.93 -2.15 15.17
N ASP A 273 15.41 -2.58 16.33
CA ASP A 273 14.84 -3.70 17.09
C ASP A 273 13.39 -3.46 17.48
N THR A 274 13.04 -2.22 17.81
CA THR A 274 11.65 -1.81 18.08
C THR A 274 10.76 -2.05 16.85
N LEU A 275 11.20 -1.61 15.68
CA LEU A 275 10.43 -1.74 14.45
C LEU A 275 10.41 -3.18 13.89
N GLU A 276 11.48 -3.94 14.08
CA GLU A 276 11.52 -5.37 13.71
C GLU A 276 10.60 -6.19 14.60
N ARG A 277 10.60 -5.93 15.92
CA ARG A 277 9.67 -6.57 16.85
C ARG A 277 8.21 -6.20 16.55
N PHE A 278 7.98 -4.95 16.13
CA PHE A 278 6.66 -4.45 15.77
C PHE A 278 6.12 -5.12 14.52
N SER A 279 6.94 -5.17 13.46
CA SER A 279 6.51 -5.67 12.15
C SER A 279 6.64 -7.19 11.99
N GLY A 280 7.38 -7.84 12.88
CA GLY A 280 7.68 -9.27 12.83
C GLY A 280 8.74 -9.66 11.79
N GLY A 281 9.42 -8.68 11.18
CA GLY A 281 10.42 -8.93 10.15
C GLY A 281 11.44 -7.81 10.03
N LYS A 282 12.33 -7.94 9.06
CA LYS A 282 13.45 -7.03 8.85
C LYS A 282 13.03 -5.64 8.39
N VAL A 283 13.69 -4.64 8.96
CA VAL A 283 13.48 -3.22 8.63
C VAL A 283 14.81 -2.59 8.26
N VAL A 284 14.86 -1.94 7.09
CA VAL A 284 16.01 -1.11 6.68
C VAL A 284 15.75 0.32 7.11
N LEU A 285 16.70 0.92 7.81
CA LEU A 285 16.62 2.33 8.22
C LEU A 285 17.55 3.18 7.37
N ARG A 286 17.06 4.36 6.99
CA ARG A 286 17.83 5.35 6.24
C ARG A 286 17.83 6.66 7.00
N CYS A 287 18.97 7.34 6.95
CA CYS A 287 19.17 8.61 7.61
C CYS A 287 19.56 9.72 6.63
N GLY A 288 18.94 10.87 6.82
CA GLY A 288 19.27 12.13 6.18
C GLY A 288 20.24 12.97 7.02
N GLY A 289 20.27 14.26 6.72
CA GLY A 289 21.23 15.19 7.32
C GLY A 289 22.64 15.01 6.75
N ARG A 290 23.50 16.01 6.97
CA ARG A 290 24.89 16.00 6.47
C ARG A 290 25.73 14.85 7.05
N HIS A 291 25.36 14.39 8.23
CA HIS A 291 26.10 13.37 8.98
C HIS A 291 25.41 12.00 8.95
N HIS A 292 24.34 11.83 8.17
CA HIS A 292 23.51 10.61 8.19
C HIS A 292 23.02 10.24 9.60
N ASP A 293 22.67 11.27 10.37
CA ASP A 293 22.29 11.16 11.78
C ASP A 293 20.86 11.65 12.04
N GLU A 294 20.07 11.93 11.00
CA GLU A 294 18.65 12.25 11.13
C GLU A 294 17.82 11.10 10.56
N LEU A 295 17.04 10.41 11.40
CA LEU A 295 16.15 9.33 10.96
C LEU A 295 15.18 9.86 9.90
N HIS A 296 15.10 9.16 8.76
CA HIS A 296 14.40 9.67 7.57
C HIS A 296 13.52 8.64 6.88
N GLU A 297 13.95 7.37 6.77
CA GLU A 297 13.12 6.33 6.14
C GLU A 297 13.16 5.03 6.94
N ALA A 298 12.04 4.30 6.89
CA ALA A 298 11.91 2.94 7.35
C ALA A 298 11.33 2.09 6.22
N TRP A 299 12.05 1.04 5.83
CA TRP A 299 11.65 0.13 4.75
C TRP A 299 11.39 -1.25 5.33
N TYR A 300 10.12 -1.65 5.35
CA TYR A 300 9.67 -2.93 5.86
C TYR A 300 9.75 -3.97 4.73
N VAL A 301 10.49 -5.05 4.97
CA VAL A 301 10.83 -6.04 3.94
C VAL A 301 9.88 -7.23 4.01
N TYR A 302 9.33 -7.60 2.87
CA TYR A 302 8.37 -8.69 2.71
C TYR A 302 8.74 -9.61 1.55
N PHE A 303 8.33 -10.85 1.68
CA PHE A 303 8.10 -11.76 0.55
C PHE A 303 6.60 -11.97 0.38
N VAL A 304 6.17 -12.46 -0.78
CA VAL A 304 4.76 -12.62 -1.10
C VAL A 304 4.46 -14.06 -1.49
N GLN A 305 3.42 -14.61 -0.88
CA GLN A 305 2.83 -15.89 -1.25
C GLN A 305 1.57 -15.62 -2.09
N GLY A 306 1.64 -15.86 -3.40
CA GLY A 306 0.57 -15.57 -4.35
C GLY A 306 0.84 -14.33 -5.22
N SER A 307 -0.21 -13.56 -5.48
CA SER A 307 -0.17 -12.32 -6.29
C SER A 307 0.00 -11.07 -5.42
N LEU A 308 0.37 -9.92 -5.99
CA LEU A 308 0.36 -8.66 -5.24
C LEU A 308 -1.05 -8.32 -4.71
N GLN A 309 -2.06 -8.56 -5.55
CA GLN A 309 -3.45 -8.17 -5.31
C GLN A 309 -4.03 -8.88 -4.08
N THR A 310 -3.84 -10.20 -3.95
CA THR A 310 -4.52 -11.00 -2.92
C THR A 310 -3.59 -11.92 -2.13
N GLY A 311 -2.32 -12.00 -2.53
CA GLY A 311 -1.31 -12.79 -1.84
C GLY A 311 -1.00 -12.26 -0.45
N GLN A 312 -0.40 -13.14 0.36
CA GLN A 312 0.01 -12.84 1.72
C GLN A 312 1.40 -12.20 1.71
N PHE A 313 1.51 -11.00 2.30
CA PHE A 313 2.81 -10.44 2.67
C PHE A 313 3.35 -11.19 3.88
N VAL A 314 4.55 -11.75 3.76
CA VAL A 314 5.26 -12.49 4.79
C VAL A 314 6.48 -11.66 5.20
N PRO A 315 6.56 -11.18 6.46
CA PRO A 315 7.71 -10.39 6.92
C PRO A 315 9.02 -11.17 6.75
N ALA A 316 10.01 -10.54 6.12
CA ALA A 316 11.30 -11.15 5.87
C ALA A 316 12.06 -11.42 7.18
N GLN A 317 12.66 -12.59 7.31
CA GLN A 317 13.46 -12.96 8.49
C GLN A 317 14.95 -12.65 8.31
N ASP A 318 15.37 -12.36 7.08
CA ASP A 318 16.69 -11.90 6.72
C ASP A 318 16.59 -10.78 5.66
N TYR A 319 17.69 -10.06 5.43
CA TYR A 319 17.75 -8.99 4.45
C TYR A 319 18.02 -9.47 3.01
N GLY A 320 18.24 -10.77 2.81
CA GLY A 320 18.79 -11.33 1.58
C GLY A 320 20.30 -11.06 1.41
N ALA A 321 20.80 -11.39 0.22
CA ALA A 321 22.24 -11.32 -0.09
C ALA A 321 22.84 -9.90 -0.08
N HIS A 322 22.02 -8.87 -0.35
CA HIS A 322 22.48 -7.47 -0.34
C HIS A 322 22.56 -6.82 1.05
N GLY A 323 22.12 -7.50 2.11
CA GLY A 323 22.18 -6.97 3.48
C GLY A 323 21.26 -5.76 3.71
N ASP A 324 21.51 -5.00 4.78
CA ASP A 324 20.76 -3.77 5.06
C ASP A 324 21.38 -2.59 4.30
N ALA A 325 20.61 -1.96 3.40
CA ALA A 325 21.05 -0.76 2.66
C ALA A 325 21.10 0.52 3.55
N ASN A 326 21.40 0.31 4.83
CA ASN A 326 21.49 1.30 5.88
C ASN A 326 22.65 2.27 5.63
N ASN A 327 22.41 3.55 5.89
CA ASN A 327 23.44 4.60 5.85
C ASN A 327 23.55 5.40 7.15
N CYS A 328 22.78 5.05 8.18
CA CYS A 328 22.74 5.74 9.45
C CYS A 328 24.01 5.53 10.27
N VAL A 329 24.40 6.55 11.03
CA VAL A 329 25.39 6.41 12.12
C VAL A 329 24.79 5.66 13.32
N PRO A 330 25.61 5.17 14.28
CA PRO A 330 25.12 4.40 15.42
C PRO A 330 24.15 5.14 16.37
N TRP A 331 24.14 6.48 16.34
CA TRP A 331 23.27 7.31 17.17
C TRP A 331 22.52 8.32 16.30
N VAL A 332 21.21 8.21 16.24
CA VAL A 332 20.36 8.98 15.35
C VAL A 332 19.46 9.95 16.10
N LYS A 333 19.16 11.06 15.47
CA LYS A 333 18.17 12.04 15.90
C LYS A 333 16.85 11.66 15.27
N TYR A 334 15.81 11.57 16.08
CA TYR A 334 14.43 11.54 15.60
C TYR A 334 13.84 12.92 15.86
N LEU A 335 13.85 13.79 14.85
CA LEU A 335 13.57 15.22 15.02
C LEU A 335 12.07 15.53 14.87
N PRO A 336 11.50 16.45 15.66
CA PRO A 336 10.11 16.87 15.48
C PRO A 336 9.85 17.48 14.11
N LYS A 337 8.65 17.24 13.59
CA LYS A 337 8.16 17.93 12.39
C LYS A 337 7.86 19.40 12.69
N ARG A 338 7.90 20.23 11.64
CA ARG A 338 7.73 21.67 11.71
C ARG A 338 6.91 22.17 10.53
N HIS A 339 6.16 23.25 10.75
CA HIS A 339 5.48 23.93 9.66
C HIS A 339 6.48 24.48 8.65
N LYS A 340 6.08 24.49 7.37
CA LYS A 340 6.82 25.17 6.31
C LYS A 340 7.03 26.63 6.71
N ARG A 341 8.28 27.09 6.59
CA ARG A 341 8.65 28.48 6.87
C ARG A 341 8.23 29.41 5.75
#